data_AF-A0A662HNK1-F1
#
_entry.id   AF-A0A662HNK1-F1
#
_cell.length_a   1.000
_cell.length_b   1.000
_cell.length_c   1.000
_cell.angle_alpha   90.00
_cell.angle_beta   90.00
_cell.angle_gamma   90.00
#
_symmetry.space_group_name_H-M   'P 1'
#
loop_
_entity.id
_entity.type
_entity.pdbx_description
1 polymer ?
#
loop_
_entity_poly.entity_id
_entity_poly.type
_entity_poly.pdbx_seq_one_letter_code
_entity_poly.pdbx_strand_id
1 'polypeptide(L)'
;MKWRRINVPENVYREIARVAKSQGTAMWKVIVEMISTYRAVRRERGKTPVSDKVAWYITKLSMSAGEFRGNPNDRNRKYFMRTIEQIESRLKVNLSELKSVVRSYKGDSASRKALNDTVKLAIMKIMEKGE
;
A
#
# COMPACT_ATOMS: atom_id res chain seq x y z
N MET A 1 42.63 -14.57 1.46
CA MET A 1 41.47 -13.94 0.79
C MET A 1 41.66 -14.02 -0.72
N LYS A 2 40.70 -14.56 -1.48
CA LYS A 2 40.81 -14.66 -2.95
C LYS A 2 40.07 -13.49 -3.59
N TRP A 3 40.79 -12.64 -4.32
CA TRP A 3 40.22 -11.47 -5.00
C TRP A 3 39.61 -11.86 -6.35
N ARG A 4 38.55 -11.14 -6.74
CA ARG A 4 37.88 -11.26 -8.04
C ARG A 4 37.68 -9.87 -8.62
N ARG A 5 37.65 -9.78 -9.95
CA ARG A 5 37.34 -8.53 -10.67
C ARG A 5 35.90 -8.56 -11.14
N ILE A 6 35.25 -7.41 -11.09
CA ILE A 6 33.94 -7.17 -11.69
C ILE A 6 34.08 -6.03 -12.68
N ASN A 7 33.44 -6.16 -13.84
CA ASN A 7 33.35 -5.07 -14.81
C ASN A 7 32.04 -4.35 -14.56
N VAL A 8 32.11 -3.04 -14.34
CA VAL A 8 30.94 -2.18 -14.11
C VAL A 8 31.03 -0.95 -15.02
N PRO A 9 29.89 -0.33 -15.39
CA PRO A 9 29.90 0.95 -16.09
C PRO A 9 30.67 2.04 -15.32
N GLU A 10 31.31 2.95 -16.05
CA GLU A 10 32.15 4.02 -15.49
C GLU A 10 31.41 4.88 -14.46
N ASN A 11 30.15 5.22 -14.72
CA ASN A 11 29.32 6.00 -13.79
C ASN A 11 29.09 5.25 -12.46
N VAL A 12 28.91 3.92 -12.50
CA VAL A 12 28.73 3.09 -11.30
C VAL A 12 30.03 3.01 -10.51
N TYR A 13 31.16 2.83 -11.18
CA TYR A 13 32.48 2.84 -10.54
C TYR A 13 32.73 4.16 -9.78
N ARG A 14 32.47 5.30 -10.45
CA ARG A 14 32.62 6.64 -9.85
C ARG A 14 31.73 6.84 -8.63
N GLU A 15 30.51 6.34 -8.67
CA GLU A 15 29.59 6.43 -7.52
C GLU A 15 30.12 5.66 -6.32
N ILE A 16 30.52 4.39 -6.53
CA ILE A 16 31.08 3.55 -5.46
C ILE A 16 32.34 4.20 -4.89
N ALA A 17 33.21 4.75 -5.75
CA ALA A 17 34.44 5.42 -5.33
C ALA A 17 34.15 6.68 -4.50
N ARG A 18 33.13 7.47 -4.88
CA ARG A 18 32.71 8.65 -4.13
C ARG A 18 32.24 8.29 -2.73
N VAL A 19 31.35 7.31 -2.61
CA VAL A 19 30.82 6.85 -1.32
C VAL A 19 31.93 6.26 -0.45
N ALA A 20 32.81 5.45 -1.04
CA ALA A 20 33.96 4.87 -0.34
C ALA A 20 34.87 5.95 0.24
N LYS A 21 35.15 7.01 -0.54
CA LYS A 21 35.96 8.16 -0.11
C LYS A 21 35.28 8.91 1.03
N SER A 22 33.98 9.20 0.93
CA SER A 22 33.27 9.94 1.99
C SER A 22 33.18 9.16 3.31
N GLN A 23 33.15 7.82 3.24
CA GLN A 23 33.08 6.95 4.41
C GLN A 23 34.46 6.51 4.93
N GLY A 24 35.55 6.85 4.25
CA GLY A 24 36.90 6.37 4.61
C GLY A 24 37.04 4.85 4.54
N THR A 25 36.33 4.19 3.62
CA THR A 25 36.26 2.72 3.53
C THR A 25 36.70 2.21 2.15
N ALA A 26 36.92 0.90 2.03
CA ALA A 26 37.26 0.29 0.75
C ALA A 26 36.01 0.12 -0.13
N MET A 27 36.14 0.31 -1.45
CA MET A 27 35.02 0.21 -2.40
C MET A 27 34.23 -1.10 -2.29
N TRP A 28 34.89 -2.22 -2.03
CA TRP A 28 34.19 -3.51 -1.88
C TRP A 28 33.29 -3.55 -0.62
N LYS A 29 33.64 -2.82 0.45
CA LYS A 29 32.80 -2.72 1.66
C LYS A 29 31.51 -1.96 1.36
N VAL A 30 31.59 -0.91 0.55
CA VAL A 30 30.41 -0.20 0.03
C VAL A 30 29.51 -1.15 -0.75
N ILE A 31 30.08 -1.99 -1.63
CA ILE A 31 29.31 -2.99 -2.39
C ILE A 31 28.63 -4.00 -1.44
N VAL A 32 29.33 -4.47 -0.41
CA VAL A 32 28.75 -5.38 0.59
C VAL A 32 27.61 -4.72 1.36
N GLU A 33 27.75 -3.46 1.75
CA GLU A 33 26.70 -2.69 2.39
C GLU A 33 25.49 -2.51 1.45
N MET A 34 25.72 -2.09 0.20
CA MET A 34 24.66 -1.97 -0.80
C MET A 34 23.91 -3.29 -1.02
N ILE A 35 24.62 -4.42 -1.11
CA ILE A 35 23.98 -5.75 -1.24
C ILE A 35 23.21 -6.10 0.02
N SER A 36 23.74 -5.79 1.20
CA SER A 36 23.10 -6.05 2.49
C SER A 36 21.84 -5.22 2.65
N THR A 37 21.88 -3.93 2.35
CA THR A 37 20.74 -3.02 2.30
C THR A 37 19.75 -3.46 1.24
N TYR A 38 20.18 -3.81 0.03
CA TYR A 38 19.31 -4.37 -1.00
C TYR A 38 18.59 -5.63 -0.53
N ARG A 39 19.29 -6.53 0.17
CA ARG A 39 18.71 -7.74 0.78
C ARG A 39 17.82 -7.44 1.99
N ALA A 40 18.13 -6.41 2.77
CA ALA A 40 17.35 -5.97 3.92
C ALA A 40 16.05 -5.32 3.46
N VAL A 41 16.12 -4.36 2.54
CA VAL A 41 14.97 -3.77 1.83
C VAL A 41 14.16 -4.86 1.13
N ARG A 42 14.79 -5.87 0.50
CA ARG A 42 14.04 -7.00 -0.08
C ARG A 42 13.43 -7.95 0.95
N ARG A 43 14.04 -8.11 2.13
CA ARG A 43 13.46 -8.85 3.25
C ARG A 43 12.31 -8.09 3.91
N GLU A 44 12.39 -6.76 3.98
CA GLU A 44 11.30 -5.87 4.39
C GLU A 44 10.19 -5.76 3.32
N ARG A 45 10.54 -5.96 2.03
CA ARG A 45 9.58 -6.26 0.93
C ARG A 45 8.97 -7.67 1.01
N GLY A 46 8.92 -8.26 2.20
CA GLY A 46 7.82 -9.16 2.55
C GLY A 46 6.44 -8.47 2.48
N LYS A 47 6.38 -7.14 2.32
CA LYS A 47 5.21 -6.41 1.84
C LYS A 47 5.27 -6.30 0.32
N THR A 48 4.53 -7.16 -0.39
CA THR A 48 4.34 -7.11 -1.85
C THR A 48 3.88 -5.71 -2.27
N PRO A 49 4.28 -5.17 -3.44
CA PRO A 49 3.61 -4.01 -4.01
C PRO A 49 2.10 -4.25 -4.01
N VAL A 50 1.30 -3.27 -3.57
CA VAL A 50 -0.15 -3.32 -3.69
C VAL A 50 -0.46 -3.66 -5.15
N SER A 51 -0.93 -4.89 -5.41
CA SER A 51 -1.18 -5.32 -6.79
C SER A 51 -2.14 -4.34 -7.46
N ASP A 52 -2.02 -4.14 -8.79
CA ASP A 52 -2.95 -3.28 -9.55
C ASP A 52 -4.42 -3.60 -9.24
N LYS A 53 -4.70 -4.87 -8.99
CA LYS A 53 -6.02 -5.36 -8.54
C LYS A 53 -6.42 -4.72 -7.20
N VAL A 54 -5.55 -4.74 -6.19
CA VAL A 54 -5.84 -4.16 -4.87
C VAL A 54 -5.97 -2.64 -4.98
N ALA A 55 -5.08 -1.97 -5.71
CA ALA A 55 -5.16 -0.53 -5.95
C ALA A 55 -6.51 -0.14 -6.60
N TRP A 56 -6.95 -0.88 -7.63
CA TRP A 56 -8.23 -0.68 -8.29
C TRP A 56 -9.43 -0.77 -7.33
N TYR A 57 -9.42 -1.75 -6.42
CA TYR A 57 -10.51 -1.90 -5.46
C TYR A 57 -10.49 -0.84 -4.35
N ILE A 58 -9.31 -0.34 -3.94
CA ILE A 58 -9.20 0.81 -3.04
C ILE A 58 -9.77 2.08 -3.70
N THR A 59 -9.44 2.30 -4.97
CA THR A 59 -9.96 3.44 -5.75
C THR A 59 -11.48 3.36 -5.87
N LYS A 60 -12.03 2.20 -6.25
CA LYS A 60 -13.49 1.97 -6.31
C LYS A 60 -14.19 2.24 -4.98
N LEU A 61 -13.63 1.71 -3.89
CA LEU A 61 -14.18 1.91 -2.56
C LEU A 61 -14.23 3.40 -2.21
N SER A 62 -13.11 4.10 -2.40
CA SER A 62 -12.97 5.52 -2.08
C SER A 62 -13.94 6.40 -2.88
N MET A 63 -14.07 6.15 -4.19
CA MET A 63 -14.99 6.89 -5.05
C MET A 63 -16.45 6.67 -4.64
N SER A 64 -16.86 5.42 -4.44
CA SER A 64 -18.24 5.10 -4.07
C SER A 64 -18.59 5.59 -2.65
N ALA A 65 -17.63 5.53 -1.72
CA ALA A 65 -17.79 6.09 -0.39
C ALA A 65 -17.96 7.62 -0.43
N GLY A 66 -17.17 8.32 -1.25
CA GLY A 66 -17.25 9.77 -1.43
C GLY A 66 -18.61 10.22 -1.98
N GLU A 67 -19.10 9.53 -3.02
CA GLU A 67 -20.41 9.79 -3.61
C GLU A 67 -21.56 9.56 -2.61
N PHE A 68 -21.54 8.44 -1.88
CA PHE A 68 -22.52 8.15 -0.85
C PHE A 68 -22.47 9.16 0.31
N ARG A 69 -21.29 9.52 0.79
CA ARG A 69 -21.10 10.49 1.88
C ARG A 69 -21.57 11.88 1.49
N GLY A 70 -21.33 12.29 0.24
CA GLY A 70 -21.71 13.60 -0.30
C GLY A 70 -23.21 13.71 -0.59
N ASN A 71 -23.84 12.62 -1.04
CA ASN A 71 -25.25 12.56 -1.37
C ASN A 71 -25.88 11.25 -0.86
N PRO A 72 -26.28 11.19 0.43
CA PRO A 72 -26.77 9.97 1.06
C PRO A 72 -28.24 9.73 0.73
N ASN A 73 -28.48 9.08 -0.41
CA ASN A 73 -29.79 8.58 -0.81
C ASN A 73 -29.74 7.04 -0.97
N ASP A 74 -30.91 6.41 -1.09
CA ASP A 74 -31.04 4.95 -1.16
C ASP A 74 -30.31 4.34 -2.36
N ARG A 75 -30.30 5.06 -3.49
CA ARG A 75 -29.58 4.63 -4.69
C ARG A 75 -28.08 4.57 -4.44
N ASN A 76 -27.50 5.64 -3.89
CA ASN A 76 -26.07 5.71 -3.57
C ASN A 76 -25.69 4.73 -2.46
N ARG A 77 -26.57 4.52 -1.47
CA ARG A 77 -26.40 3.49 -0.44
C ARG A 77 -26.32 2.10 -1.07
N LYS A 78 -27.24 1.76 -1.98
CA LYS A 78 -27.28 0.48 -2.68
C LYS A 78 -26.04 0.28 -3.56
N TYR A 79 -25.58 1.30 -4.27
CA TYR A 79 -24.35 1.23 -5.06
C TYR A 79 -23.11 1.04 -4.19
N PHE A 80 -23.03 1.73 -3.05
CA PHE A 80 -21.90 1.56 -2.16
C PHE A 80 -21.87 0.18 -1.51
N MET A 81 -23.04 -0.32 -1.05
CA MET A 81 -23.17 -1.69 -0.54
C MET A 81 -22.73 -2.75 -1.56
N ARG A 82 -23.14 -2.61 -2.83
CA ARG A 82 -22.70 -3.50 -3.92
C ARG A 82 -21.19 -3.44 -4.14
N THR A 83 -20.59 -2.26 -4.05
CA THR A 83 -19.13 -2.10 -4.15
C THR A 83 -18.41 -2.84 -3.03
N ILE A 84 -18.92 -2.73 -1.79
CA ILE A 84 -18.37 -3.44 -0.64
C ILE A 84 -18.46 -4.95 -0.84
N GLU A 85 -19.61 -5.48 -1.26
CA GLU A 85 -19.81 -6.92 -1.53
C GLU A 85 -18.90 -7.43 -2.67
N GLN A 86 -18.70 -6.62 -3.71
CA GLN A 86 -17.75 -6.93 -4.77
C GLN A 86 -16.32 -7.05 -4.23
N ILE A 87 -15.91 -6.14 -3.35
CA ILE A 87 -14.57 -6.17 -2.75
C ILE A 87 -14.41 -7.40 -1.85
N GLU A 88 -15.37 -7.67 -0.96
CA GLU A 88 -15.34 -8.86 -0.09
C GLU A 88 -15.22 -10.15 -0.91
N SER A 89 -16.00 -10.29 -1.99
CA SER A 89 -15.97 -11.50 -2.82
C SER A 89 -14.68 -11.67 -3.63
N ARG A 90 -14.10 -10.56 -4.13
CA ARG A 90 -12.94 -10.56 -5.06
C ARG A 90 -11.59 -10.57 -4.36
N LEU A 91 -11.52 -9.98 -3.17
CA LEU A 91 -10.32 -9.90 -2.35
C LEU A 91 -10.37 -10.81 -1.11
N LYS A 92 -11.52 -11.43 -0.81
CA LYS A 92 -11.69 -12.32 0.35
C LYS A 92 -11.35 -11.62 1.68
N VAL A 93 -11.82 -10.39 1.82
CA VAL A 93 -11.71 -9.57 3.05
C VAL A 93 -13.07 -9.44 3.71
N ASN A 94 -13.10 -9.28 5.04
CA ASN A 94 -14.34 -9.05 5.79
C ASN A 94 -14.55 -7.55 6.01
N LEU A 95 -15.66 -7.01 5.49
CA LEU A 95 -16.05 -5.60 5.61
C LEU A 95 -17.43 -5.45 6.28
N SER A 96 -17.80 -6.38 7.17
CA SER A 96 -19.09 -6.39 7.88
C SER A 96 -19.35 -5.11 8.68
N GLU A 97 -18.32 -4.59 9.34
CA GLU A 97 -18.36 -3.36 10.11
C GLU A 97 -18.69 -2.15 9.22
N LEU A 98 -18.05 -2.04 8.05
CA LEU A 98 -18.36 -0.99 7.08
C LEU A 98 -19.80 -1.09 6.60
N LYS A 99 -20.31 -2.30 6.31
CA LYS A 99 -21.72 -2.50 5.95
C LYS A 99 -22.67 -2.04 7.06
N SER A 100 -22.34 -2.29 8.32
CA SER A 100 -23.14 -1.85 9.47
C SER A 100 -23.22 -0.32 9.53
N VAL A 101 -22.07 0.36 9.42
CA VAL A 101 -21.99 1.83 9.43
C VAL A 101 -22.70 2.44 8.22
N VAL A 102 -22.58 1.82 7.04
CA VAL A 102 -23.32 2.27 5.85
C VAL A 102 -24.82 2.14 6.03
N ARG A 103 -25.34 1.12 6.72
CA ARG A 103 -26.78 0.97 6.99
C ARG A 103 -27.30 2.02 7.98
N SER A 104 -26.51 2.33 9.01
CA SER A 104 -26.90 3.28 10.05
C SER A 104 -26.56 4.74 9.72
N TYR A 105 -25.93 5.00 8.56
CA TYR A 105 -25.52 6.34 8.15
C TYR A 105 -26.70 7.30 7.96
N LYS A 106 -26.65 8.45 8.67
CA LYS A 106 -27.69 9.50 8.70
C LYS A 106 -27.29 10.79 8.01
N GLY A 107 -26.00 11.01 7.71
CA GLY A 107 -25.51 12.24 7.08
C GLY A 107 -25.15 13.37 8.05
N ASP A 108 -25.37 13.18 9.35
CA ASP A 108 -24.91 14.08 10.41
C ASP A 108 -23.39 14.01 10.63
N SER A 109 -22.84 14.94 11.43
CA SER A 109 -21.40 15.03 11.68
C SER A 109 -20.82 13.75 12.30
N ALA A 110 -21.52 13.14 13.25
CA ALA A 110 -21.07 11.94 13.95
C ALA A 110 -21.01 10.73 13.01
N SER A 111 -22.07 10.49 12.23
CA SER A 111 -22.12 9.41 11.23
C SER A 111 -21.16 9.63 10.08
N ARG A 112 -20.87 10.89 9.69
CA ARG A 112 -19.78 11.23 8.75
C ARG A 112 -18.40 10.83 9.27
N LYS A 113 -18.10 11.14 10.53
CA LYS A 113 -16.83 10.72 11.15
C LYS A 113 -16.73 9.20 11.20
N ALA A 114 -17.77 8.53 11.71
CA ALA A 114 -17.81 7.07 11.77
C ALA A 114 -17.61 6.44 10.39
N LEU A 115 -18.32 6.91 9.35
CA LEU A 115 -18.16 6.42 7.99
C LEU A 115 -16.71 6.58 7.49
N ASN A 116 -16.11 7.75 7.67
CA ASN A 116 -14.73 8.01 7.24
C ASN A 116 -13.73 7.08 7.94
N ASP A 117 -13.88 6.91 9.26
CA ASP A 117 -13.01 6.04 10.06
C ASP A 117 -13.12 4.58 9.61
N THR A 118 -14.35 4.08 9.38
CA THR A 118 -14.55 2.70 8.93
C THR A 118 -14.11 2.48 7.49
N VAL A 119 -14.23 3.49 6.61
CA VAL A 119 -13.66 3.43 5.24
C VAL A 119 -12.14 3.37 5.29
N LYS A 120 -11.49 4.17 6.14
CA LYS A 120 -10.04 4.11 6.35
C LYS A 120 -9.61 2.72 6.85
N LEU A 121 -10.30 2.16 7.84
CA LEU A 121 -10.04 0.80 8.35
C LEU A 121 -10.23 -0.26 7.26
N ALA A 122 -11.26 -0.13 6.42
CA ALA A 122 -11.47 -1.02 5.29
C ALA A 122 -10.33 -0.96 4.27
N ILE A 123 -9.81 0.24 3.96
CA ILE A 123 -8.64 0.40 3.08
C ILE A 123 -7.41 -0.30 3.67
N MET A 124 -7.15 -0.13 4.96
CA MET A 124 -6.02 -0.81 5.62
C MET A 124 -6.15 -2.34 5.54
N LYS A 125 -7.34 -2.89 5.83
CA LYS A 125 -7.61 -4.34 5.68
C LYS A 125 -7.43 -4.84 4.23
N ILE A 126 -7.79 -4.02 3.24
CA ILE A 126 -7.61 -4.35 1.82
C ILE A 126 -6.12 -4.35 1.44
N MET A 127 -5.33 -3.42 2.00
CA MET A 127 -3.89 -3.36 1.78
C MET A 127 -3.14 -4.54 2.41
N GLU A 128 -3.53 -4.97 3.61
CA GLU A 128 -2.96 -6.14 4.30
C GLU A 128 -3.14 -7.44 3.51
N LYS A 129 -4.16 -7.54 2.65
CA LYS A 129 -4.36 -8.71 1.78
C LYS A 129 -3.38 -8.78 0.61
N GLY A 130 -2.65 -7.70 0.35
CA GLY A 130 -1.53 -7.68 -0.59
C GLY A 130 -0.24 -8.28 -0.03
N GLU A 131 -0.17 -8.57 1.28
CA GLU A 131 0.94 -9.24 1.96
C GLU A 131 0.76 -10.77 1.95
#